data_AF-A0A7S2DJC2-F1
#
_entry.id   AF-A0A7S2DJC2-F1
#
_cell.length_a   1.000
_cell.length_b   1.000
_cell.length_c   1.000
_cell.angle_alpha   90.00
_cell.angle_beta   90.00
_cell.angle_gamma   90.00
#
_symmetry.space_group_name_H-M   'P 1'
#
loop_
_entity.id
_entity.type
_entity.pdbx_description
1 polymer ?
#
loop_
_entity_poly.entity_id
_entity_poly.type
_entity_poly.pdbx_seq_one_letter_code
_entity_poly.pdbx_strand_id
1 'polypeptide(L)'
;VMSNGIFAWVGVCNLRPLYRLLGPEPRYLYYAEADIASNWRIVNKMGSEEYVERFRRPFDAKLPTDCEKGDAGGSVFDIRLTPEIIQRISMINSHEEKVAIRDKLSEAYGQHFVNLEGKGRGLISTASPVVAVAHALESQQRAIQLLHSQLSVETQRREAAEQHSGAMEQAFETLQLRIQAQLPGPPNVAVLQEVQAAIVGQHARGFSEPVYHAQGVAGPVPAFGFESGGGPNGGPAAVLAAIAAGEGQGQSHDRGLVFEKDGKADWAPDLGPGFGPIPHPPIEPKDRKPVPPPSFRRGPSGMRNSKNIAQPIAYPVATGAAVPDWKLPPMPEAAEAEAAEAAEAAEGQGQEQELPQLPQQPQEEQQQQQPIAAA
;
A
#
# COMPACT_ATOMS: atom_id res chain seq x y z
N VAL A 1 8.36 -3.53 23.81
CA VAL A 1 8.27 -2.98 22.44
C VAL A 1 8.18 -1.48 22.57
N MET A 2 9.26 -0.75 22.26
CA MET A 2 9.32 0.70 22.49
C MET A 2 8.44 1.43 21.46
N SER A 3 7.43 2.16 21.90
CA SER A 3 6.59 3.09 21.13
C SER A 3 7.33 4.39 20.76
N ASN A 4 8.65 4.31 20.55
CA ASN A 4 9.49 5.46 20.26
C ASN A 4 9.35 5.82 18.77
N GLY A 5 8.67 6.92 18.47
CA GLY A 5 8.67 7.46 17.13
C GLY A 5 7.95 8.80 17.01
N ILE A 6 8.08 9.40 15.84
CA ILE A 6 7.53 10.72 15.54
C ILE A 6 6.16 10.52 14.91
N PHE A 7 5.14 11.14 15.48
CA PHE A 7 3.79 11.12 14.94
C PHE A 7 3.52 12.43 14.21
N ALA A 8 2.88 12.37 13.05
CA ALA A 8 2.49 13.53 12.25
C ALA A 8 0.97 13.55 12.05
N TRP A 9 0.39 14.75 12.05
CA TRP A 9 -1.03 14.94 11.85
C TRP A 9 -1.41 14.55 10.41
N VAL A 10 -2.30 13.57 10.26
CA VAL A 10 -2.76 13.06 8.96
C VAL A 10 -4.22 13.40 8.66
N GLY A 11 -5.07 13.57 9.68
CA GLY A 11 -6.50 13.84 9.45
C GLY A 11 -7.27 14.10 10.74
N VAL A 12 -8.58 13.92 10.71
CA VAL A 12 -9.45 14.12 11.88
C VAL A 12 -10.27 12.85 12.11
N CYS A 13 -10.38 12.42 13.36
CA CYS A 13 -11.18 11.28 13.80
C CYS A 13 -11.88 11.67 15.11
N ASN A 14 -13.19 11.43 15.23
CA ASN A 14 -13.99 11.84 16.40
C ASN A 14 -13.81 13.33 16.77
N LEU A 15 -13.83 14.20 15.73
CA LEU A 15 -13.61 15.65 15.85
C LEU A 15 -12.26 16.06 16.46
N ARG A 16 -11.30 15.14 16.54
CA ARG A 16 -9.97 15.34 17.12
C ARG A 16 -8.88 14.97 16.10
N PRO A 17 -7.66 15.51 16.23
CA PRO A 17 -6.59 15.21 15.28
C PRO A 17 -6.20 13.72 15.33
N LEU A 18 -6.09 13.13 14.15
CA LEU A 18 -5.56 11.79 13.94
C LEU A 18 -4.09 11.91 13.53
N TYR A 19 -3.22 11.21 14.24
CA TYR A 19 -1.79 11.21 13.95
C TYR A 19 -1.31 9.85 13.44
N ARG A 20 -0.35 9.86 12.53
CA ARG A 20 0.29 8.70 11.92
C ARG A 20 1.78 8.67 12.31
N LEU A 21 2.27 7.52 12.75
CA LEU A 21 3.70 7.30 12.99
C LEU A 21 4.50 7.41 11.70
N LEU A 22 5.55 8.23 11.70
CA LEU A 22 6.48 8.38 10.58
C LEU A 22 7.43 7.19 10.55
N GLY A 23 7.03 6.15 9.81
CA GLY A 23 7.81 4.94 9.60
C GLY A 23 7.14 4.00 8.59
N PRO A 24 7.82 2.90 8.22
CA PRO A 24 7.30 1.95 7.25
C PRO A 24 6.04 1.23 7.77
N GLU A 25 5.92 1.05 9.08
CA GLU A 25 4.80 0.35 9.72
C GLU A 25 3.67 1.29 10.20
N PRO A 26 2.44 1.05 9.72
CA PRO A 26 1.10 1.27 10.26
C PRO A 26 0.66 1.95 11.56
N ARG A 27 1.44 2.56 12.46
CA ARG A 27 0.85 3.00 13.75
C ARG A 27 0.11 4.32 13.71
N TYR A 28 -1.00 4.41 14.45
CA TYR A 28 -1.85 5.59 14.57
C TYR A 28 -2.03 5.98 16.03
N LEU A 29 -2.02 7.28 16.29
CA LEU A 29 -2.35 7.89 17.57
C LEU A 29 -3.65 8.68 17.39
N TYR A 30 -4.71 8.28 18.08
CA TYR A 30 -6.03 8.89 17.94
C TYR A 30 -6.78 8.87 19.28
N TYR A 31 -7.83 9.68 19.35
CA TYR A 31 -8.72 9.72 20.49
C TYR A 31 -9.87 8.71 20.29
N ALA A 32 -9.90 7.69 21.14
CA ALA A 32 -10.98 6.72 21.20
C ALA A 32 -12.07 7.23 22.15
N GLU A 33 -13.27 7.46 21.63
CA GLU A 33 -14.44 7.85 22.42
C GLU A 33 -15.15 6.57 22.90
N ALA A 34 -15.21 6.37 24.21
CA ALA A 34 -15.74 5.15 24.84
C ALA A 34 -16.28 5.47 26.25
N ASP A 35 -17.14 6.48 26.36
CA ASP A 35 -17.70 6.99 27.62
C ASP A 35 -16.63 7.13 28.72
N ILE A 36 -16.66 6.24 29.71
CA ILE A 36 -15.77 6.21 30.88
C ILE A 36 -14.31 5.85 30.49
N ALA A 37 -14.12 5.21 29.34
CA ALA A 37 -12.83 4.79 28.83
C ALA A 37 -12.28 5.72 27.72
N SER A 38 -12.87 6.90 27.51
CA SER A 38 -12.47 7.82 26.44
C SER A 38 -11.07 8.37 26.67
N ASN A 39 -10.16 8.17 25.70
CA ASN A 39 -8.80 8.69 25.78
C ASN A 39 -7.96 8.52 24.49
N TRP A 40 -6.77 9.12 24.50
CA TRP A 40 -5.76 8.92 23.48
C TRP A 40 -5.14 7.52 23.54
N ARG A 41 -5.02 6.87 22.38
CA ARG A 41 -4.45 5.53 22.24
C ARG A 41 -3.57 5.43 21.00
N ILE A 42 -2.53 4.59 21.09
CA ILE A 42 -1.73 4.17 19.95
C ILE A 42 -2.21 2.79 19.51
N VAL A 43 -2.56 2.63 18.24
CA VAL A 43 -2.97 1.36 17.64
C VAL A 43 -2.10 1.01 16.44
N ASN A 44 -1.98 -0.29 16.15
CA ASN A 44 -1.23 -0.79 14.99
C ASN A 44 -2.00 -0.67 13.67
N LYS A 45 -3.33 -0.59 13.74
CA LYS A 45 -4.21 -0.45 12.58
C LYS A 45 -5.46 0.30 13.02
N MET A 46 -5.95 1.21 12.19
CA MET A 46 -7.24 1.88 12.43
C MET A 46 -8.36 0.83 12.52
N GLY A 47 -9.25 0.98 13.51
CA GLY A 47 -10.34 0.05 13.78
C GLY A 47 -9.95 -1.19 14.61
N SER A 48 -8.68 -1.34 14.98
CA SER A 48 -8.24 -2.39 15.91
C SER A 48 -8.66 -2.07 17.34
N GLU A 49 -9.22 -3.06 18.05
CA GLU A 49 -9.46 -2.99 19.50
C GLU A 49 -8.17 -3.10 20.30
N GLU A 50 -7.17 -3.81 19.75
CA GLU A 50 -5.84 -3.93 20.35
C GLU A 50 -5.11 -2.60 20.26
N TYR A 51 -4.76 -2.05 21.43
CA TYR A 51 -3.94 -0.85 21.57
C TYR A 51 -2.56 -1.21 22.11
N VAL A 52 -1.55 -0.51 21.59
CA VAL A 52 -0.15 -0.60 22.04
C VAL A 52 0.05 0.20 23.31
N GLU A 53 -0.58 1.37 23.37
CA GLU A 53 -0.45 2.30 24.49
C GLU A 53 -1.72 3.11 24.66
N ARG A 54 -2.05 3.42 25.91
CA ARG A 54 -3.26 4.12 26.31
C ARG A 54 -2.86 5.21 27.32
N PHE A 55 -3.24 6.46 27.06
CA PHE A 55 -2.92 7.61 27.91
C PHE A 55 -4.08 7.89 28.88
N ARG A 56 -3.81 8.03 30.19
CA ARG A 56 -4.85 7.88 31.21
C ARG A 56 -5.62 9.16 31.57
N ARG A 57 -4.99 10.34 31.55
CA ARG A 57 -5.61 11.59 32.03
C ARG A 57 -4.99 12.80 31.34
N PRO A 58 -5.72 13.93 31.21
CA PRO A 58 -7.15 14.04 31.46
C PRO A 58 -7.95 13.36 30.33
N PHE A 59 -9.13 12.81 30.65
CA PHE A 59 -9.93 12.04 29.68
C PHE A 59 -10.45 12.91 28.53
N ASP A 60 -10.59 14.22 28.75
CA ASP A 60 -11.07 15.22 27.79
C ASP A 60 -9.93 15.94 27.02
N ALA A 61 -8.66 15.56 27.27
CA ALA A 61 -7.46 16.17 26.69
C ALA A 61 -7.61 16.46 25.19
N LYS A 62 -7.54 17.74 24.80
CA LYS A 62 -7.66 18.19 23.40
C LYS A 62 -6.54 17.66 22.53
N LEU A 63 -5.34 17.57 23.10
CA LEU A 63 -4.15 17.06 22.44
C LEU A 63 -3.53 15.92 23.25
N PRO A 64 -2.82 15.00 22.58
CA PRO A 64 -2.14 13.90 23.28
C PRO A 64 -1.00 14.38 24.17
N THR A 65 -0.45 15.57 23.95
CA THR A 65 0.60 16.19 24.77
C THR A 65 0.11 16.66 26.14
N ASP A 66 -1.19 16.92 26.29
CA ASP A 66 -1.79 17.28 27.56
C ASP A 66 -1.97 16.06 28.48
N CYS A 67 -1.71 14.85 27.97
CA CYS A 67 -1.93 13.63 28.70
C CYS A 67 -0.76 13.29 29.65
N GLU A 68 -1.10 12.67 30.79
CA GLU A 68 -0.17 11.96 31.66
C GLU A 68 0.48 10.76 30.94
N LYS A 69 1.51 10.18 31.58
CA LYS A 69 2.19 8.99 31.08
C LYS A 69 1.20 7.85 30.80
N GLY A 70 1.41 7.17 29.69
CA GLY A 70 0.60 6.04 29.26
C GLY A 70 0.79 4.81 30.14
N ASP A 71 -0.05 3.79 29.90
CA ASP A 71 0.00 2.49 30.58
C ASP A 71 1.39 1.83 30.52
N ALA A 72 2.10 2.03 29.41
CA ALA A 72 3.45 1.50 29.19
C ALA A 72 4.55 2.49 29.63
N GLY A 73 4.18 3.61 30.26
CA GLY A 73 5.09 4.66 30.71
C GLY A 73 5.54 5.64 29.62
N GLY A 74 5.00 5.56 28.41
CA GLY A 74 5.28 6.50 27.33
C GLY A 74 4.63 7.85 27.56
N SER A 75 5.17 8.86 26.89
CA SER A 75 4.73 10.26 27.00
C SER A 75 4.87 10.93 25.64
N VAL A 76 3.94 11.82 25.32
CA VAL A 76 3.93 12.54 24.05
C VAL A 76 4.45 13.95 24.27
N PHE A 77 5.37 14.39 23.43
CA PHE A 77 5.94 15.74 23.47
C PHE A 77 5.93 16.35 22.08
N ASP A 78 5.78 17.66 22.01
CA ASP A 78 5.95 18.40 20.76
C ASP A 78 7.41 18.38 20.32
N ILE A 79 7.62 18.18 19.02
CA ILE A 79 8.94 18.16 18.41
C ILE A 79 9.03 19.23 17.33
N ARG A 80 10.21 19.83 17.20
CA ARG A 80 10.49 20.78 16.12
C ARG A 80 10.64 20.05 14.79
N LEU A 81 10.25 20.70 13.70
CA LEU A 81 10.45 20.17 12.35
C LEU A 81 11.97 20.05 12.06
N THR A 82 12.43 18.83 11.75
CA THR A 82 13.82 18.54 11.40
C THR A 82 13.91 17.90 10.01
N PRO A 83 15.09 17.92 9.35
CA PRO A 83 15.29 17.23 8.07
C PRO A 83 14.97 15.72 8.13
N GLU A 84 15.24 15.09 9.27
CA GLU A 84 14.98 13.66 9.49
C GLU A 84 13.48 13.33 9.42
N ILE A 85 12.62 14.23 9.93
CA ILE A 85 11.16 14.08 9.85
C ILE A 85 10.72 13.99 8.39
N ILE A 86 11.26 14.85 7.54
CA ILE A 86 10.92 14.90 6.11
C ILE A 86 11.39 13.64 5.39
N GLN A 87 12.57 13.15 5.73
CA GLN A 87 13.05 11.88 5.22
C GLN A 87 12.11 10.72 5.61
N ARG A 88 11.64 10.70 6.87
CA ARG A 88 10.71 9.66 7.35
C ARG A 88 9.32 9.73 6.70
N ILE A 89 8.83 10.91 6.33
CA ILE A 89 7.57 11.04 5.56
C ILE A 89 7.68 10.28 4.23
N SER A 90 8.86 10.26 3.62
CA SER A 90 9.09 9.53 2.35
C SER A 90 9.02 8.01 2.52
N MET A 91 9.17 7.49 3.74
CA MET A 91 9.07 6.06 4.06
C MET A 91 7.63 5.55 4.22
N ILE A 92 6.66 6.45 4.33
CA ILE A 92 5.25 6.06 4.40
C ILE A 92 4.85 5.44 3.06
N ASN A 93 4.09 4.34 3.05
CA ASN A 93 3.68 3.70 1.79
C ASN A 93 2.45 4.37 1.17
N SER A 94 1.44 4.73 1.98
CA SER A 94 0.20 5.36 1.52
C SER A 94 0.45 6.75 0.92
N HIS A 95 0.02 6.96 -0.33
CA HIS A 95 0.16 8.24 -1.01
C HIS A 95 -0.75 9.31 -0.40
N GLU A 96 -2.00 8.97 -0.07
CA GLU A 96 -2.97 9.88 0.54
C GLU A 96 -2.47 10.41 1.88
N GLU A 97 -1.98 9.53 2.77
CA GLU A 97 -1.42 9.95 4.06
C GLU A 97 -0.20 10.85 3.89
N LYS A 98 0.68 10.53 2.92
CA LYS A 98 1.84 11.36 2.61
C LYS A 98 1.43 12.76 2.17
N VAL A 99 0.44 12.88 1.29
CA VAL A 99 -0.05 14.18 0.83
C VAL A 99 -0.68 14.95 1.99
N ALA A 100 -1.58 14.33 2.76
CA ALA A 100 -2.22 14.99 3.89
C ALA A 100 -1.24 15.50 4.95
N ILE A 101 -0.21 14.71 5.29
CA ILE A 101 0.86 15.13 6.21
C ILE A 101 1.65 16.30 5.63
N ARG A 102 2.01 16.26 4.34
CA ARG A 102 2.73 17.36 3.69
C ARG A 102 1.91 18.64 3.64
N ASP A 103 0.61 18.53 3.36
CA ASP A 103 -0.29 19.68 3.33
C ASP A 103 -0.39 20.31 4.73
N LYS A 104 -0.55 19.50 5.78
CA LYS A 104 -0.59 19.99 7.17
C LYS A 104 0.73 20.60 7.63
N LEU A 105 1.87 20.03 7.25
CA LEU A 105 3.18 20.61 7.56
C LEU A 105 3.45 21.88 6.76
N SER A 106 2.97 21.95 5.51
CA SER A 106 3.05 23.16 4.69
C SER A 106 2.16 24.27 5.26
N GLU A 107 0.97 23.95 5.75
CA GLU A 107 0.07 24.88 6.43
C GLU A 107 0.69 25.41 7.73
N ALA A 108 1.28 24.53 8.55
CA ALA A 108 1.81 24.91 9.86
C ALA A 108 3.18 25.62 9.81
N TYR A 109 4.09 25.20 8.92
CA TYR A 109 5.47 25.69 8.87
C TYR A 109 5.80 26.52 7.61
N GLY A 110 4.89 26.56 6.63
CA GLY A 110 5.02 27.37 5.42
C GLY A 110 6.36 27.16 4.69
N GLN A 111 7.06 28.27 4.44
CA GLN A 111 8.31 28.29 3.69
C GLN A 111 9.43 27.47 4.37
N HIS A 112 9.40 27.34 5.70
CA HIS A 112 10.41 26.56 6.42
C HIS A 112 10.35 25.07 6.03
N PHE A 113 9.14 24.51 5.93
CA PHE A 113 8.93 23.15 5.46
C PHE A 113 9.37 22.99 3.99
N VAL A 114 8.96 23.90 3.10
CA VAL A 114 9.35 23.89 1.68
C VAL A 114 10.87 23.93 1.53
N ASN A 115 11.56 24.75 2.32
CA ASN A 115 13.01 24.86 2.30
C ASN A 115 13.70 23.57 2.75
N LEU A 116 13.21 22.95 3.83
CA LEU A 116 13.77 21.69 4.31
C LEU A 116 13.47 20.53 3.34
N GLU A 117 12.27 20.48 2.75
CA GLU A 117 11.89 19.46 1.77
C GLU A 117 12.68 19.61 0.48
N GLY A 118 12.83 20.83 -0.02
CA GLY A 118 13.64 21.10 -1.20
C GLY A 118 15.12 20.79 -0.98
N LYS A 119 15.66 21.03 0.22
CA LYS A 119 17.02 20.58 0.59
C LYS A 119 17.12 19.06 0.62
N GLY A 120 16.16 18.36 1.25
CA GLY A 120 16.14 16.90 1.32
C GLY A 120 16.01 16.22 -0.05
N ARG A 121 15.35 16.87 -1.01
CA ARG A 121 15.23 16.40 -2.41
C ARG A 121 16.37 16.87 -3.31
N GLY A 122 17.31 17.68 -2.80
CA GLY A 122 18.37 18.30 -3.61
C GLY A 122 17.87 19.34 -4.62
N LEU A 123 16.62 19.81 -4.50
CA LEU A 123 16.03 20.84 -5.36
C LEU A 123 16.52 22.24 -4.97
N ILE A 124 16.77 22.44 -3.67
CA ILE A 124 17.33 23.68 -3.12
C ILE A 124 18.78 23.37 -2.73
N SER A 125 19.59 23.11 -3.74
CA SER A 125 21.03 23.11 -3.57
C SER A 125 21.49 24.57 -3.40
N THR A 126 22.46 24.81 -2.51
CA THR A 126 23.22 26.06 -2.52
C THR A 126 24.10 26.18 -3.76
N ALA A 127 24.27 25.08 -4.51
CA ALA A 127 24.89 25.12 -5.83
C ALA A 127 23.98 25.84 -6.84
N SER A 128 24.61 26.40 -7.87
CA SER A 128 23.94 27.09 -8.98
C SER A 128 22.66 26.36 -9.44
N PRO A 129 21.55 27.07 -9.72
CA PRO A 129 20.27 26.47 -10.12
C PRO A 129 20.40 25.51 -11.31
N VAL A 130 21.40 25.72 -12.18
CA VAL A 130 21.73 24.82 -13.28
C VAL A 130 22.12 23.41 -12.80
N VAL A 131 22.85 23.31 -11.69
CA VAL A 131 23.27 22.03 -11.09
C VAL A 131 22.07 21.30 -10.49
N ALA A 132 21.15 22.01 -9.84
CA ALA A 132 19.92 21.43 -9.30
C ALA A 132 19.04 20.85 -10.42
N VAL A 133 18.88 21.58 -11.54
CA VAL A 133 18.17 21.09 -12.72
C VAL A 133 18.88 19.86 -13.33
N ALA A 134 20.21 19.88 -13.42
CA ALA A 134 20.97 18.75 -13.92
C ALA A 134 20.78 17.48 -13.06
N HIS A 135 20.86 17.61 -11.73
CA HIS A 135 20.65 16.49 -10.81
C HIS A 135 19.19 15.98 -10.84
N ALA A 136 18.21 16.88 -10.96
CA ALA A 136 16.81 16.51 -11.14
C ALA A 136 16.61 15.69 -12.43
N LEU A 137 17.15 16.16 -13.56
CA LEU A 137 17.09 15.44 -14.84
C LEU A 137 17.82 14.09 -14.78
N GLU A 138 18.98 14.02 -14.13
CA GLU A 138 19.70 12.77 -13.93
C GLU A 138 18.89 11.78 -13.09
N SER A 139 18.27 12.24 -12.00
CA SER A 139 17.39 11.40 -11.16
C SER A 139 16.19 10.86 -11.94
N GLN A 140 15.58 11.70 -12.79
CA GLN A 140 14.49 11.29 -13.68
C GLN A 140 14.97 10.27 -14.72
N GLN A 141 16.14 10.47 -15.30
CA GLN A 141 16.73 9.53 -16.26
C GLN A 141 16.98 8.15 -15.63
N ARG A 142 17.48 8.10 -14.39
CA ARG A 142 17.66 6.84 -13.63
C ARG A 142 16.33 6.17 -13.32
N ALA A 143 15.30 6.94 -12.93
CA ALA A 143 13.97 6.40 -12.68
C ALA A 143 13.36 5.77 -13.95
N ILE A 144 13.50 6.43 -15.10
CA ILE A 144 13.05 5.89 -16.40
C ILE A 144 13.80 4.58 -16.73
N GLN A 145 15.10 4.51 -16.51
CA GLN A 145 15.88 3.29 -16.73
C GLN A 145 15.40 2.12 -15.87
N LEU A 146 15.06 2.37 -14.59
CA LEU A 146 14.50 1.35 -13.71
C LEU A 146 13.12 0.88 -14.18
N LEU A 147 12.25 1.79 -14.59
CA LEU A 147 10.92 1.43 -15.13
C LEU A 147 11.04 0.60 -16.41
N HIS A 148 11.97 0.95 -17.30
CA HIS A 148 12.24 0.14 -18.50
C HIS A 148 12.73 -1.27 -18.13
N SER A 149 13.62 -1.39 -17.15
CA SER A 149 14.07 -2.70 -16.66
C SER A 149 12.90 -3.51 -16.09
N GLN A 150 12.05 -2.91 -15.27
CA GLN A 150 10.87 -3.58 -14.71
C GLN A 150 9.87 -4.01 -15.80
N LEU A 151 9.58 -3.14 -16.77
CA LEU A 151 8.69 -3.44 -17.88
C LEU A 151 9.24 -4.59 -18.74
N SER A 152 10.55 -4.64 -18.96
CA SER A 152 11.18 -5.74 -19.70
C SER A 152 11.04 -7.08 -18.99
N VAL A 153 11.19 -7.11 -17.67
CA VAL A 153 11.00 -8.33 -16.85
C VAL A 153 9.53 -8.75 -16.86
N GLU A 154 8.60 -7.80 -16.76
CA GLU A 154 7.17 -8.08 -16.81
C GLU A 154 6.76 -8.64 -18.18
N THR A 155 7.27 -8.05 -19.26
CA THR A 155 7.05 -8.53 -20.63
C THR A 155 7.58 -9.95 -20.81
N GLN A 156 8.80 -10.22 -20.36
CA GLN A 156 9.38 -11.56 -20.40
C GLN A 156 8.55 -12.58 -19.61
N ARG A 157 7.98 -12.16 -18.46
CA ARG A 157 7.10 -13.02 -17.66
C ARG A 157 5.79 -13.33 -18.40
N ARG A 158 5.23 -12.38 -19.13
CA ARG A 158 4.05 -12.61 -19.99
C ARG A 158 4.36 -13.56 -21.13
N GLU A 159 5.45 -13.34 -21.85
CA GLU A 159 5.90 -14.23 -22.94
C GLU A 159 6.11 -15.66 -22.44
N ALA A 160 6.71 -15.84 -21.26
CA ALA A 160 6.88 -17.16 -20.65
C ALA A 160 5.53 -17.81 -20.27
N ALA A 161 4.57 -17.02 -19.77
CA ALA A 161 3.23 -17.50 -19.45
C ALA A 161 2.44 -17.91 -20.72
N GLU A 162 2.57 -17.15 -21.81
CA GLU A 162 1.98 -17.46 -23.11
C GLU A 162 2.58 -18.74 -23.72
N GLN A 163 3.91 -18.90 -23.66
CA GLN A 163 4.59 -20.13 -24.08
C GLN A 163 4.13 -21.35 -23.28
N HIS A 164 3.95 -21.18 -21.96
CA HIS A 164 3.43 -22.24 -21.09
C HIS A 164 1.98 -22.61 -21.44
N SER A 165 1.12 -21.63 -21.68
CA SER A 165 -0.26 -21.88 -22.14
C SER A 165 -0.30 -22.64 -23.46
N GLY A 166 0.51 -22.22 -24.44
CA GLY A 166 0.61 -22.91 -25.74
C GLY A 166 1.12 -24.36 -25.60
N ALA A 167 2.06 -24.61 -24.70
CA ALA A 167 2.52 -25.97 -24.41
C ALA A 167 1.41 -26.84 -23.78
N MET A 168 0.59 -26.27 -22.89
CA MET A 168 -0.56 -26.97 -22.31
C MET A 168 -1.63 -27.30 -23.36
N GLU A 169 -1.90 -26.39 -24.30
CA GLU A 169 -2.83 -26.62 -25.42
C GLU A 169 -2.35 -27.79 -26.29
N GLN A 170 -1.08 -27.80 -26.69
CA GLN A 170 -0.49 -28.89 -27.48
C GLN A 170 -0.51 -30.24 -26.74
N ALA A 171 -0.25 -30.24 -25.43
CA ALA A 171 -0.33 -31.44 -24.61
C ALA A 171 -1.76 -31.98 -24.55
N PHE A 172 -2.76 -31.09 -24.47
CA PHE A 172 -4.17 -31.45 -24.48
C PHE A 172 -4.61 -32.01 -25.83
N GLU A 173 -4.23 -31.40 -26.95
CA GLU A 173 -4.48 -31.92 -28.30
C GLU A 173 -3.87 -33.31 -28.49
N THR A 174 -2.63 -33.50 -28.05
CA THR A 174 -1.94 -34.80 -28.12
C THR A 174 -2.66 -35.86 -27.29
N LEU A 175 -3.14 -35.49 -26.10
CA LEU A 175 -3.91 -36.37 -25.23
C LEU A 175 -5.25 -36.75 -25.88
N GLN A 176 -5.96 -35.80 -26.50
CA GLN A 176 -7.20 -36.09 -27.24
C GLN A 176 -6.96 -37.08 -28.39
N LEU A 177 -5.92 -36.87 -29.20
CA LEU A 177 -5.56 -37.77 -30.29
C LEU A 177 -5.23 -39.17 -29.79
N ARG A 178 -4.50 -39.28 -28.66
CA ARG A 178 -4.21 -40.57 -28.03
C ARG A 178 -5.47 -41.27 -27.53
N ILE A 179 -6.40 -40.54 -26.92
CA ILE A 179 -7.69 -41.09 -26.49
C ILE A 179 -8.49 -41.60 -27.70
N GLN A 180 -8.60 -40.80 -28.77
CA GLN A 180 -9.28 -41.21 -30.00
C GLN A 180 -8.65 -42.45 -30.65
N ALA A 181 -7.33 -42.61 -30.59
CA ALA A 181 -6.63 -43.78 -31.13
C ALA A 181 -6.76 -45.05 -30.26
N GLN A 182 -6.98 -44.91 -28.95
CA GLN A 182 -7.16 -46.05 -28.03
C GLN A 182 -8.61 -46.51 -27.90
N LEU A 183 -9.58 -45.66 -28.25
CA LEU A 183 -10.97 -46.08 -28.30
C LEU A 183 -11.12 -47.09 -29.44
N PRO A 184 -11.67 -48.29 -29.18
CA PRO A 184 -12.03 -49.21 -30.25
C PRO A 184 -12.92 -48.44 -31.22
N GLY A 185 -12.57 -48.48 -32.51
CA GLY A 185 -13.30 -47.73 -33.54
C GLY A 185 -14.80 -47.93 -33.39
N PRO A 186 -15.62 -46.92 -33.75
CA PRO A 186 -17.06 -46.96 -33.56
C PRO A 186 -17.57 -48.34 -33.98
N PRO A 187 -18.27 -49.06 -33.09
CA PRO A 187 -18.56 -50.47 -33.27
C PRO A 187 -19.16 -50.61 -34.66
N ASN A 188 -18.50 -51.40 -35.50
CA ASN A 188 -18.96 -51.65 -36.85
C ASN A 188 -20.42 -52.07 -36.73
N VAL A 189 -21.30 -51.51 -37.57
CA VAL A 189 -22.75 -51.74 -37.48
C VAL A 189 -23.07 -53.23 -37.47
N ALA A 190 -22.20 -54.05 -38.08
CA ALA A 190 -22.21 -55.51 -37.99
C ALA A 190 -22.13 -56.07 -36.56
N VAL A 191 -21.25 -55.53 -35.70
CA VAL A 191 -21.09 -55.94 -34.30
C VAL A 191 -22.30 -55.52 -33.47
N LEU A 192 -22.88 -54.35 -33.73
CA LEU A 192 -24.13 -53.92 -33.09
C LEU A 192 -25.30 -54.83 -33.48
N GLN A 193 -25.35 -55.29 -34.73
CA GLN A 193 -26.39 -56.21 -35.23
C GLN A 193 -26.25 -57.61 -34.62
N GLU A 194 -25.02 -58.08 -34.39
CA GLU A 194 -24.73 -59.34 -33.70
C GLU A 194 -25.12 -59.30 -32.22
N VAL A 195 -24.82 -58.20 -31.52
CA VAL A 195 -25.21 -58.01 -30.10
C VAL A 195 -26.73 -57.90 -29.97
N GLN A 196 -27.41 -57.23 -30.90
CA GLN A 196 -28.88 -57.14 -30.90
C GLN A 196 -29.53 -58.51 -31.15
N ALA A 197 -28.95 -59.35 -32.02
CA ALA A 197 -29.41 -60.71 -32.23
C ALA A 197 -29.20 -61.61 -31.00
N ALA A 198 -28.10 -61.43 -30.25
CA ALA A 198 -27.83 -62.18 -29.03
C ALA A 198 -28.78 -61.83 -27.87
N ILE A 199 -29.15 -60.55 -27.71
CA ILE A 199 -30.08 -60.10 -26.65
C ILE A 199 -31.51 -60.60 -26.92
N VAL A 200 -31.94 -60.62 -28.18
CA VAL A 200 -33.27 -61.13 -28.55
C VAL A 200 -33.36 -62.66 -28.38
N GLY A 201 -32.25 -63.38 -28.54
CA GLY A 201 -32.19 -64.83 -28.32
C GLY A 201 -32.27 -65.27 -26.85
N GLN A 202 -31.86 -64.43 -25.89
CA GLN A 202 -31.86 -64.79 -24.46
C GLN A 202 -33.22 -64.55 -23.76
N HIS A 203 -34.12 -63.76 -24.34
CA HIS A 203 -35.45 -63.50 -23.75
C HIS A 203 -36.50 -64.58 -24.03
N ALA A 204 -36.19 -65.62 -24.80
CA ALA A 204 -37.16 -66.67 -25.19
C ALA A 204 -37.12 -67.96 -24.34
N ARG A 205 -36.26 -68.06 -23.32
CA ARG A 205 -36.32 -69.17 -22.35
C ARG A 205 -36.55 -68.61 -20.96
N GLY A 206 -37.80 -68.72 -20.53
CA GLY A 206 -38.25 -68.30 -19.21
C GLY A 206 -37.45 -68.92 -18.09
N PHE A 207 -37.31 -68.17 -17.01
CA PHE A 207 -37.06 -68.73 -15.71
C PHE A 207 -37.72 -67.85 -14.66
N SER A 208 -38.35 -68.55 -13.74
CA SER A 208 -39.23 -68.16 -12.65
C SER A 208 -38.66 -67.13 -11.68
N GLU A 209 -39.59 -66.44 -11.02
CA GLU A 209 -39.44 -65.77 -9.72
C GLU A 209 -38.36 -66.40 -8.81
N PRO A 210 -37.70 -65.54 -8.02
CA PRO A 210 -37.67 -65.84 -6.60
C PRO A 210 -38.02 -64.62 -5.74
N VAL A 211 -39.07 -64.81 -4.95
CA VAL A 211 -39.09 -64.65 -3.48
C VAL A 211 -38.16 -63.59 -2.88
N TYR A 212 -38.79 -62.55 -2.35
CA TYR A 212 -38.21 -61.62 -1.39
C TYR A 212 -37.75 -62.36 -0.12
N HIS A 213 -36.44 -62.49 0.08
CA HIS A 213 -35.87 -62.68 1.42
C HIS A 213 -35.00 -61.48 1.78
N ALA A 214 -35.55 -60.67 2.68
CA ALA A 214 -34.78 -59.74 3.49
C ALA A 214 -33.85 -60.56 4.39
N GLN A 215 -32.55 -60.52 4.12
CA GLN A 215 -31.54 -60.98 5.06
C GLN A 215 -30.37 -60.01 5.01
N GLY A 216 -30.27 -59.20 6.07
CA GLY A 216 -29.13 -58.34 6.32
C GLY A 216 -27.87 -59.18 6.44
N VAL A 217 -26.87 -58.83 5.63
CA VAL A 217 -25.49 -59.29 5.81
C VAL A 217 -24.60 -58.08 5.60
N ALA A 218 -24.06 -57.60 6.71
CA ALA A 218 -22.91 -56.72 6.73
C ALA A 218 -21.71 -57.45 6.09
N GLY A 219 -21.04 -56.79 5.16
CA GLY A 219 -19.81 -57.25 4.52
C GLY A 219 -18.92 -56.07 4.13
N PRO A 220 -17.59 -56.19 4.23
CA PRO A 220 -16.69 -55.07 4.49
C PRO A 220 -16.21 -54.36 3.22
N VAL A 221 -16.10 -53.04 3.31
CA VAL A 221 -15.40 -52.21 2.33
C VAL A 221 -13.90 -52.43 2.50
N PRO A 222 -13.11 -52.70 1.44
CA PRO A 222 -11.67 -52.79 1.55
C PRO A 222 -11.09 -51.42 1.89
N ALA A 223 -10.48 -51.33 3.07
CA ALA A 223 -9.72 -50.18 3.51
C ALA A 223 -8.45 -50.03 2.65
N PHE A 224 -8.37 -48.93 1.91
CA PHE A 224 -7.08 -48.39 1.46
C PHE A 224 -6.35 -47.87 2.71
N GLY A 225 -5.23 -48.54 3.04
CA GLY A 225 -4.35 -48.15 4.13
C GLY A 225 -3.64 -46.84 3.81
N PHE A 226 -4.01 -45.79 4.54
CA PHE A 226 -3.17 -44.63 4.74
C PHE A 226 -2.77 -44.63 6.23
N GLU A 227 -1.52 -45.01 6.49
CA GLU A 227 -0.91 -44.84 7.81
C GLU A 227 -0.86 -43.34 8.12
N SER A 228 -1.70 -42.90 9.05
CA SER A 228 -1.48 -41.65 9.77
C SER A 228 -1.63 -41.92 11.25
N GLY A 229 -0.52 -41.77 11.96
CA GLY A 229 -0.41 -42.04 13.39
C GLY A 229 -1.26 -41.07 14.22
N GLY A 230 -2.09 -41.67 15.08
CA GLY A 230 -2.17 -41.39 16.52
C GLY A 230 -2.44 -39.97 17.00
N GLY A 231 -3.66 -39.74 17.52
CA GLY A 231 -3.92 -38.65 18.46
C GLY A 231 -5.42 -38.39 18.69
N PRO A 232 -6.00 -38.72 19.87
CA PRO A 232 -7.45 -38.81 20.05
C PRO A 232 -8.07 -37.54 20.67
N ASN A 233 -9.27 -37.16 20.21
CA ASN A 233 -10.49 -36.91 21.02
C ASN A 233 -11.52 -36.06 20.26
N GLY A 234 -12.78 -36.52 20.25
CA GLY A 234 -13.95 -35.70 19.92
C GLY A 234 -14.80 -36.28 18.80
N GLY A 235 -15.80 -37.09 19.15
CA GLY A 235 -16.78 -37.62 18.20
C GLY A 235 -17.79 -36.56 17.73
N PRO A 236 -18.51 -36.78 16.61
CA PRO A 236 -19.66 -35.97 16.25
C PRO A 236 -20.96 -36.78 16.29
N ALA A 237 -21.88 -36.35 17.14
CA ALA A 237 -23.31 -36.51 16.92
C ALA A 237 -23.86 -35.13 16.53
N ALA A 238 -24.74 -35.13 15.52
CA ALA A 238 -25.57 -34.02 15.05
C ALA A 238 -24.89 -32.89 14.26
N VAL A 239 -24.92 -32.98 12.92
CA VAL A 239 -25.37 -31.88 12.03
C VAL A 239 -25.90 -32.49 10.73
N LEU A 240 -27.22 -32.69 10.61
CA LEU A 240 -27.88 -32.99 9.34
C LEU A 240 -29.35 -32.58 9.40
N ALA A 241 -29.59 -31.27 9.43
CA ALA A 241 -30.89 -30.67 9.14
C ALA A 241 -30.73 -29.15 8.94
N ALA A 242 -30.65 -28.70 7.68
CA ALA A 242 -31.21 -27.43 7.21
C ALA A 242 -30.69 -27.11 5.78
N ILE A 243 -31.35 -27.69 4.77
CA ILE A 243 -31.38 -27.12 3.42
C ILE A 243 -32.85 -27.10 3.01
N ALA A 244 -33.54 -25.99 3.28
CA ALA A 244 -34.80 -25.59 2.62
C ALA A 244 -35.27 -24.23 3.17
N ALA A 245 -34.83 -23.14 2.56
CA ALA A 245 -35.60 -21.90 2.40
C ALA A 245 -34.71 -20.89 1.64
N GLY A 246 -34.90 -20.83 0.32
CA GLY A 246 -34.35 -19.77 -0.51
C GLY A 246 -35.43 -18.74 -0.76
N GLU A 247 -35.20 -17.52 -0.29
CA GLU A 247 -35.84 -16.32 -0.81
C GLU A 247 -34.77 -15.21 -0.91
N GLY A 248 -34.89 -14.44 -1.99
CA GLY A 248 -33.81 -13.68 -2.57
C GLY A 248 -33.43 -12.43 -1.80
N GLN A 249 -32.16 -12.06 -1.94
CA GLN A 249 -31.74 -10.66 -1.98
C GLN A 249 -30.48 -10.55 -2.83
N GLY A 250 -30.60 -9.80 -3.92
CA GLY A 250 -29.48 -9.45 -4.77
C GLY A 250 -28.54 -8.50 -4.04
N GLN A 251 -27.31 -8.95 -3.82
CA GLN A 251 -26.17 -8.08 -3.57
C GLN A 251 -25.13 -8.36 -4.64
N SER A 252 -24.77 -7.31 -5.36
CA SER A 252 -23.66 -7.26 -6.30
C SER A 252 -22.36 -7.60 -5.56
N HIS A 253 -21.81 -8.78 -5.83
CA HIS A 253 -20.45 -9.12 -5.42
C HIS A 253 -19.46 -8.39 -6.31
N ASP A 254 -19.01 -7.23 -5.83
CA ASP A 254 -17.78 -6.61 -6.27
C ASP A 254 -16.63 -7.55 -5.84
N ARG A 255 -16.00 -8.21 -6.82
CA ARG A 255 -14.95 -9.21 -6.61
C ARG A 255 -13.63 -8.49 -6.28
N GLY A 256 -13.47 -8.08 -5.03
CA GLY A 256 -12.18 -7.72 -4.47
C GLY A 256 -11.34 -8.99 -4.23
N LEU A 257 -10.31 -9.19 -5.06
CA LEU A 257 -9.25 -10.17 -4.80
C LEU A 257 -8.49 -9.76 -3.54
N VAL A 258 -8.84 -10.34 -2.40
CA VAL A 258 -8.05 -10.26 -1.17
C VAL A 258 -6.89 -11.25 -1.31
N PHE A 259 -5.69 -10.74 -1.57
CA PHE A 259 -4.47 -11.52 -1.37
C PHE A 259 -4.17 -11.55 0.12
N GLU A 260 -4.71 -12.57 0.79
CA GLU A 260 -4.31 -12.94 2.14
C GLU A 260 -2.89 -13.50 2.07
N LYS A 261 -1.93 -12.71 2.53
CA LYS A 261 -0.51 -13.04 2.50
C LYS A 261 -0.22 -13.95 3.69
N ASP A 262 -0.68 -15.20 3.61
CA ASP A 262 -0.21 -16.25 4.50
C ASP A 262 1.30 -16.40 4.30
N GLY A 263 2.06 -16.23 5.39
CA GLY A 263 3.52 -16.23 5.42
C GLY A 263 4.17 -17.59 5.13
N LYS A 264 3.53 -18.45 4.35
CA LYS A 264 4.11 -19.69 3.81
C LYS A 264 4.24 -19.57 2.31
N ALA A 265 5.47 -19.32 1.87
CA ALA A 265 5.84 -19.28 0.46
C ALA A 265 5.95 -20.72 -0.10
N ASP A 266 4.85 -21.45 -0.15
CA ASP A 266 4.80 -22.84 -0.65
C ASP A 266 4.45 -22.91 -2.15
N TRP A 267 4.57 -21.80 -2.89
CA TRP A 267 4.21 -21.72 -4.31
C TRP A 267 5.35 -22.11 -5.27
N ALA A 268 6.56 -22.37 -4.78
CA ALA A 268 7.61 -22.97 -5.58
C ALA A 268 7.59 -24.49 -5.36
N PRO A 269 7.44 -25.32 -6.41
CA PRO A 269 7.68 -26.75 -6.27
C PRO A 269 9.09 -26.93 -5.68
N ASP A 270 9.21 -27.78 -4.66
CA ASP A 270 10.49 -28.17 -4.08
C ASP A 270 11.32 -28.91 -5.14
N LEU A 271 11.97 -28.12 -5.98
CA LEU A 271 12.97 -28.55 -6.94
C LEU A 271 14.19 -28.90 -6.10
N GLY A 272 14.22 -30.15 -5.61
CA GLY A 272 15.24 -30.66 -4.70
C GLY A 272 16.68 -30.30 -5.10
N PRO A 273 17.65 -30.53 -4.20
CA PRO A 273 19.03 -30.07 -4.36
C PRO A 273 19.63 -30.50 -5.71
N GLY A 274 19.74 -29.56 -6.66
CA GLY A 274 20.29 -29.80 -8.00
C GLY A 274 19.58 -29.13 -9.18
N PHE A 275 18.38 -28.57 -8.99
CA PHE A 275 17.57 -28.01 -10.11
C PHE A 275 17.49 -26.48 -10.15
N GLY A 276 18.45 -25.79 -9.53
CA GLY A 276 18.66 -24.35 -9.74
C GLY A 276 19.41 -24.08 -11.06
N PRO A 277 19.27 -22.87 -11.64
CA PRO A 277 20.10 -22.47 -12.78
C PRO A 277 21.57 -22.63 -12.42
N ILE A 278 22.31 -23.39 -13.24
CA ILE A 278 23.74 -23.64 -13.04
C ILE A 278 24.44 -22.28 -13.00
N PRO A 279 25.13 -21.92 -11.90
CA PRO A 279 25.88 -20.67 -11.84
C PRO A 279 26.93 -20.68 -12.95
N HIS A 280 26.85 -19.70 -13.85
CA HIS A 280 27.88 -19.53 -14.86
C HIS A 280 29.23 -19.28 -14.16
N PRO A 281 30.30 -19.98 -14.56
CA PRO A 281 31.61 -19.75 -13.99
C PRO A 281 32.01 -18.27 -14.22
N PRO A 282 32.73 -17.65 -13.27
CA PRO A 282 33.21 -16.28 -13.42
C PRO A 282 33.99 -16.13 -14.73
N ILE A 283 33.52 -15.25 -15.61
CA ILE A 283 34.21 -14.95 -16.86
C ILE A 283 35.51 -14.23 -16.52
N GLU A 284 36.64 -14.83 -16.88
CA GLU A 284 37.95 -14.22 -16.64
C GLU A 284 38.05 -12.88 -17.38
N PRO A 285 38.73 -11.86 -16.79
CA PRO A 285 38.82 -10.52 -17.38
C PRO A 285 39.38 -10.49 -18.81
N LYS A 286 40.14 -11.51 -19.22
CA LYS A 286 40.78 -11.61 -20.53
C LYS A 286 39.80 -11.96 -21.66
N ASP A 287 38.66 -12.56 -21.34
CA ASP A 287 37.63 -12.96 -22.32
C ASP A 287 36.49 -11.95 -22.45
N ARG A 288 36.53 -10.86 -21.66
CA ARG A 288 35.58 -9.75 -21.81
C ARG A 288 35.90 -8.94 -23.06
N LYS A 289 35.29 -9.32 -24.19
CA LYS A 289 35.22 -8.45 -25.36
C LYS A 289 34.57 -7.13 -24.94
N PRO A 290 35.16 -5.96 -25.28
CA PRO A 290 34.58 -4.67 -24.94
C PRO A 290 33.17 -4.59 -25.55
N VAL A 291 32.19 -4.30 -24.71
CA VAL A 291 30.81 -4.09 -25.15
C VAL A 291 30.83 -2.93 -26.16
N PRO A 292 30.36 -3.13 -27.40
CA PRO A 292 30.37 -2.07 -28.39
C PRO A 292 29.54 -0.88 -27.88
N PRO A 293 29.99 0.35 -28.13
CA PRO A 293 29.25 1.53 -27.70
C PRO A 293 27.83 1.50 -28.28
N PRO A 294 26.83 1.97 -27.52
CA PRO A 294 25.43 1.98 -27.97
C PRO A 294 25.34 2.74 -29.28
N SER A 295 25.01 2.03 -30.35
CA SER A 295 24.77 2.65 -31.65
C SER A 295 23.42 3.36 -31.59
N PHE A 296 23.45 4.67 -31.35
CA PHE A 296 22.29 5.52 -31.58
C PHE A 296 21.94 5.43 -33.06
N ARG A 297 20.89 4.66 -33.40
CA ARG A 297 20.28 4.71 -34.73
C ARG A 297 19.80 6.14 -34.96
N ARG A 298 20.53 6.90 -35.77
CA ARG A 298 20.01 8.14 -36.36
C ARG A 298 18.81 7.74 -37.21
N GLY A 299 17.63 8.22 -36.83
CA GLY A 299 16.43 8.10 -37.65
C GLY A 299 16.65 8.70 -39.04
N PRO A 300 15.96 8.21 -40.08
CA PRO A 300 16.13 8.68 -41.45
C PRO A 300 15.83 10.18 -41.55
N SER A 301 16.79 10.94 -42.07
CA SER A 301 16.79 12.40 -42.21
C SER A 301 15.85 12.89 -43.35
N GLY A 302 14.68 12.27 -43.51
CA GLY A 302 13.80 12.45 -44.66
C GLY A 302 12.56 13.34 -44.47
N MET A 303 12.26 13.84 -43.25
CA MET A 303 11.02 14.59 -42.98
C MET A 303 11.21 16.10 -42.74
N ARG A 304 12.18 16.73 -43.41
CA ARG A 304 12.24 18.20 -43.50
C ARG A 304 12.19 18.64 -44.95
N ASN A 305 11.01 18.49 -45.56
CA ASN A 305 10.71 19.14 -46.83
C ASN A 305 9.34 19.81 -46.73
N SER A 306 9.31 21.00 -46.13
CA SER A 306 8.20 21.95 -46.23
C SER A 306 8.77 23.28 -46.72
N LYS A 307 8.98 23.35 -48.04
CA LYS A 307 9.27 24.58 -48.77
C LYS A 307 8.01 24.92 -49.58
N ASN A 308 7.62 26.19 -49.54
CA ASN A 308 6.56 26.86 -50.31
C ASN A 308 5.12 26.80 -49.80
N ILE A 309 4.78 27.77 -48.92
CA ILE A 309 3.75 28.76 -49.26
C ILE A 309 4.30 30.13 -48.85
N ALA A 310 4.63 30.95 -49.85
CA ALA A 310 5.01 32.34 -49.70
C ALA A 310 3.74 33.20 -49.74
N GLN A 311 3.55 34.07 -48.74
CA GLN A 311 2.92 35.36 -48.91
C GLN A 311 3.71 36.42 -48.13
N PRO A 312 4.04 37.57 -48.74
CA PRO A 312 4.81 38.62 -48.09
C PRO A 312 3.86 39.58 -47.36
N ILE A 313 3.93 39.60 -46.03
CA ILE A 313 3.38 40.72 -45.24
C ILE A 313 4.50 41.76 -45.13
N ALA A 314 4.30 42.88 -45.81
CA ALA A 314 5.14 44.06 -45.74
C ALA A 314 4.99 44.72 -44.36
N TYR A 315 6.10 44.93 -43.66
CA TYR A 315 6.20 45.88 -42.55
C TYR A 315 7.08 47.06 -42.98
N PRO A 316 6.63 48.31 -42.77
CA PRO A 316 7.42 49.48 -43.11
C PRO A 316 8.60 49.65 -42.15
N VAL A 317 9.78 49.89 -42.74
CA VAL A 317 10.96 50.41 -42.04
C VAL A 317 10.67 51.85 -41.62
N ALA A 318 10.46 52.06 -40.32
CA ALA A 318 10.57 53.35 -39.68
C ALA A 318 11.92 53.42 -38.96
N THR A 319 12.78 54.28 -39.50
CA THR A 319 14.00 54.81 -38.92
C THR A 319 13.80 55.38 -37.52
N GLY A 320 14.70 55.03 -36.59
CA GLY A 320 15.10 55.88 -35.47
C GLY A 320 14.18 55.92 -34.26
N ALA A 321 14.41 55.01 -33.29
CA ALA A 321 14.05 55.24 -31.90
C ALA A 321 15.09 54.56 -31.00
N ALA A 322 15.52 55.30 -29.98
CA ALA A 322 16.62 54.99 -29.09
C ALA A 322 16.46 53.66 -28.36
N VAL A 323 17.57 52.95 -28.21
CA VAL A 323 17.73 51.83 -27.28
C VAL A 323 17.45 52.34 -25.87
N PRO A 324 16.48 51.78 -25.11
CA PRO A 324 16.38 52.09 -23.70
C PRO A 324 17.59 51.50 -22.98
N ASP A 325 18.39 52.38 -22.38
CA ASP A 325 19.46 52.08 -21.44
C ASP A 325 18.85 51.43 -20.19
N TRP A 326 18.82 50.10 -20.14
CA TRP A 326 18.43 49.35 -18.95
C TRP A 326 19.59 49.37 -17.96
N LYS A 327 19.76 50.52 -17.30
CA LYS A 327 20.54 50.63 -16.06
C LYS A 327 19.96 49.66 -15.04
N LEU A 328 20.73 48.63 -14.72
CA LEU A 328 20.50 47.79 -13.54
C LEU A 328 20.40 48.70 -12.29
N PRO A 329 19.37 48.54 -11.44
CA PRO A 329 19.35 49.22 -10.16
C PRO A 329 20.59 48.79 -9.35
N PRO A 330 21.24 49.72 -8.62
CA PRO A 330 22.37 49.39 -7.78
C PRO A 330 21.92 48.38 -6.71
N MET A 331 22.66 47.29 -6.61
CA MET A 331 22.57 46.35 -5.50
C MET A 331 22.73 47.10 -4.17
N PRO A 332 21.86 46.89 -3.17
CA PRO A 332 22.09 47.37 -1.82
C PRO A 332 23.19 46.51 -1.20
N GLU A 333 24.43 46.93 -1.40
CA GLU A 333 25.58 46.49 -0.62
C GLU A 333 25.69 47.43 0.59
N ALA A 334 25.72 46.86 1.81
CA ALA A 334 25.96 47.50 3.11
C ALA A 334 24.83 48.33 3.76
N ALA A 335 23.81 47.65 4.29
CA ALA A 335 22.95 48.20 5.36
C ALA A 335 22.67 47.19 6.50
N GLU A 336 23.56 46.22 6.72
CA GLU A 336 23.53 45.30 7.86
C GLU A 336 24.79 45.51 8.72
N ALA A 337 24.88 46.65 9.40
CA ALA A 337 25.85 46.86 10.47
C ALA A 337 25.40 47.87 11.55
N GLU A 338 24.19 48.44 11.50
CA GLU A 338 23.79 49.51 12.42
C GLU A 338 22.38 49.30 13.02
N ALA A 339 21.97 48.03 13.18
CA ALA A 339 20.72 47.66 13.86
C ALA A 339 20.94 46.74 15.09
N ALA A 340 22.19 46.44 15.43
CA ALA A 340 22.54 45.63 16.60
C ALA A 340 22.95 46.46 17.84
N GLU A 341 23.10 47.78 17.72
CA GLU A 341 23.50 48.68 18.81
C GLU A 341 22.37 49.63 19.23
N ALA A 342 21.13 49.12 19.25
CA ALA A 342 19.98 49.85 19.79
C ALA A 342 19.04 48.98 20.66
N ALA A 343 19.40 47.70 20.88
CA ALA A 343 18.61 46.78 21.69
C ALA A 343 19.13 46.60 23.14
N GLU A 344 20.25 47.25 23.50
CA GLU A 344 20.90 47.08 24.82
C GLU A 344 20.91 48.38 25.66
N ALA A 345 19.94 49.29 25.44
CA ALA A 345 19.84 50.56 26.18
C ALA A 345 18.44 50.87 26.74
N ALA A 346 17.52 49.90 26.80
CA ALA A 346 16.15 50.09 27.29
C ALA A 346 15.75 49.16 28.45
N GLU A 347 16.71 48.61 29.20
CA GLU A 347 16.46 48.06 30.54
C GLU A 347 16.81 49.12 31.60
N GLY A 348 15.89 50.04 31.83
CA GLY A 348 16.03 51.00 32.90
C GLY A 348 14.86 51.96 32.95
N GLN A 349 14.14 51.92 34.08
CA GLN A 349 13.10 52.85 34.54
C GLN A 349 11.65 52.45 34.24
N GLY A 350 11.11 51.63 35.16
CA GLY A 350 9.99 52.01 36.03
C GLY A 350 8.62 52.30 35.39
N GLN A 351 7.61 51.54 35.83
CA GLN A 351 6.49 52.08 36.63
C GLN A 351 5.57 50.93 37.07
N GLU A 352 5.47 50.75 38.39
CA GLU A 352 4.32 50.12 39.03
C GLU A 352 3.06 50.86 38.58
N GLN A 353 2.23 50.20 37.77
CA GLN A 353 0.83 50.59 37.56
C GLN A 353 -0.04 49.61 38.33
N GLU A 354 -0.49 50.10 39.47
CA GLU A 354 -1.58 49.60 40.29
C GLU A 354 -2.83 49.43 39.41
N LEU A 355 -3.23 48.18 39.14
CA LEU A 355 -4.49 47.88 38.46
C LEU A 355 -5.62 47.72 39.50
N PRO A 356 -6.79 48.35 39.27
CA PRO A 356 -7.87 48.41 40.24
C PRO A 356 -8.60 47.06 40.42
N GLN A 357 -8.94 46.79 41.68
CA GLN A 357 -9.77 45.68 42.13
C GLN A 357 -11.12 45.64 41.40
N LEU A 358 -11.43 44.49 40.80
CA LEU A 358 -12.78 44.17 40.31
C LEU A 358 -13.70 43.83 41.49
N PRO A 359 -14.98 44.24 41.44
CA PRO A 359 -15.94 44.00 42.51
C PRO A 359 -16.36 42.52 42.58
N GLN A 360 -16.35 42.00 43.80
CA GLN A 360 -16.87 40.69 44.19
C GLN A 360 -18.37 40.60 43.86
N GLN A 361 -18.76 39.55 43.14
CA GLN A 361 -20.16 39.16 43.02
C GLN A 361 -20.61 38.33 44.24
N PRO A 362 -21.91 38.39 44.59
CA PRO A 362 -22.43 37.83 45.83
C PRO A 362 -22.52 36.30 45.77
N GLN A 363 -22.17 35.67 46.89
CA GLN A 363 -22.52 34.30 47.20
C GLN A 363 -24.04 34.20 47.34
N GLU A 364 -24.67 33.39 46.48
CA GLU A 364 -26.01 32.87 46.78
C GLU A 364 -25.91 31.57 47.56
N GLU A 365 -26.78 31.55 48.55
CA GLU A 365 -26.89 30.68 49.68
C GLU A 365 -27.87 29.54 49.37
N GLN A 366 -27.56 28.34 49.88
CA GLN A 366 -28.50 27.27 50.26
C GLN A 366 -29.41 26.62 49.19
N GLN A 367 -29.17 25.32 48.97
CA GLN A 367 -30.23 24.33 49.20
C GLN A 367 -29.70 22.95 49.62
N GLN A 368 -29.76 22.73 50.93
CA GLN A 368 -30.30 21.53 51.59
C GLN A 368 -30.45 20.25 50.74
N GLN A 369 -29.65 19.22 51.06
CA GLN A 369 -30.06 17.82 50.89
C GLN A 369 -29.64 17.01 52.11
N GLN A 370 -30.67 16.43 52.74
CA GLN A 370 -30.62 15.60 53.94
C GLN A 370 -29.98 14.23 53.66
N PRO A 371 -29.40 13.55 54.66
CA PRO A 371 -29.12 12.13 54.58
C PRO A 371 -30.35 11.32 55.02
N ILE A 372 -30.86 10.46 54.14
CA ILE A 372 -31.76 9.37 54.53
C ILE A 372 -30.87 8.19 54.94
N ALA A 373 -30.92 7.86 56.23
CA ALA A 373 -30.50 6.57 56.76
C ALA A 373 -31.71 5.85 57.37
N ALA A 374 -31.67 4.53 57.23
CA ALA A 374 -32.45 3.49 57.91
C ALA A 374 -33.89 3.19 57.42
N ALA A 375 -34.04 2.02 56.78
CA ALA A 375 -34.62 0.84 57.42
C ALA A 375 -33.99 -0.43 56.82
#